data_AF-A0A351UV28-F1
#
_entry.id   AF-A0A351UV28-F1
#
_cell.length_a   1.000
_cell.length_b   1.000
_cell.length_c   1.000
_cell.angle_alpha   90.00
_cell.angle_beta   90.00
_cell.angle_gamma   90.00
#
_symmetry.space_group_name_H-M   'P 1'
#
loop_
_entity.id
_entity.type
_entity.pdbx_description
1 polymer ?
#
loop_
_entity_poly.entity_id
_entity_poly.type
_entity_poly.pdbx_seq_one_letter_code
_entity_poly.pdbx_strand_id
1 'polypeptide(L)' 'DDYITKPFGMMELVSRIKAVLRRIAPKEKKILTAGDVVMDIGQHKVMVSGEEITLTLKEFELLGKLLENRNIVLTRDQL' A
#
# COMPACT_ATOMS: atom_id res chain seq x y z
N ASP A 1 -24.42 9.91 0.17
CA ASP A 1 -25.17 8.76 -0.37
C ASP A 1 -25.49 7.67 0.65
N ASP A 2 -25.21 7.82 1.94
CA ASP A 2 -25.59 6.81 2.94
C ASP A 2 -26.81 7.30 3.75
N TYR A 3 -27.98 6.76 3.43
CA TYR A 3 -29.21 6.92 4.21
C TYR A 3 -29.55 5.57 4.86
N ILE A 4 -29.88 5.59 6.15
CA ILE A 4 -30.30 4.41 6.91
C ILE A 4 -31.68 4.69 7.52
N THR A 5 -32.64 3.81 7.26
CA THR A 5 -33.99 3.90 7.81
C THR A 5 -34.01 3.32 9.22
N LYS A 6 -34.84 3.88 10.11
CA LYS A 6 -35.07 3.30 11.43
C LYS A 6 -36.03 2.09 11.34
N PRO A 7 -35.92 1.13 12.28
CA PRO A 7 -34.88 1.00 13.31
C PRO A 7 -33.60 0.36 12.76
N PHE A 8 -32.43 0.84 13.18
CA PHE A 8 -31.12 0.29 12.81
C PHE A 8 -30.30 -0.09 14.04
N GLY A 9 -29.42 -1.07 13.88
CA GLY A 9 -28.51 -1.52 14.94
C GLY A 9 -27.26 -0.65 15.04
N MET A 10 -26.70 -0.51 16.25
CA MET A 10 -25.46 0.24 16.49
C MET A 10 -24.28 -0.28 15.66
N MET A 11 -24.17 -1.59 15.49
CA MET A 11 -23.11 -2.22 14.68
C MET A 11 -23.20 -1.87 13.19
N GLU A 12 -24.42 -1.73 12.66
CA GLU A 12 -24.67 -1.35 11.28
C GLU A 12 -24.27 0.10 11.03
N LEU A 13 -24.64 1.00 11.96
CA LEU A 13 -24.25 2.40 11.91
C LEU A 13 -22.73 2.55 11.93
N VAL A 14 -22.04 1.88 12.86
CA VAL A 14 -20.57 1.92 12.96
C VAL A 14 -19.91 1.38 11.69
N SER A 15 -20.46 0.31 11.10
CA SER A 15 -19.93 -0.28 9.86
C SER A 15 -20.07 0.65 8.66
N ARG A 16 -21.20 1.37 8.54
CA ARG A 16 -21.40 2.38 7.48
C ARG A 16 -20.46 3.58 7.66
N ILE A 17 -20.32 4.09 8.88
CA ILE A 17 -19.36 5.17 9.17
C ILE A 17 -17.95 4.75 8.75
N LYS A 18 -17.50 3.55 9.12
CA LYS A 18 -16.18 3.02 8.70
C LYS A 18 -16.06 2.89 7.17
N ALA A 19 -17.12 2.47 6.48
CA ALA A 19 -17.11 2.34 5.03
C ALA A 19 -16.97 3.70 4.32
N VAL A 20 -17.69 4.72 4.80
CA VAL A 20 -17.58 6.09 4.29
C VAL A 20 -16.19 6.65 4.55
N LEU A 21 -15.66 6.48 5.76
CA LEU A 21 -14.31 6.95 6.11
C LEU A 21 -13.24 6.29 5.24
N ARG A 22 -13.34 4.99 4.93
CA ARG A 22 -12.43 4.30 4.01
C ARG A 22 -12.51 4.83 2.57
N ARG A 23 -13.67 5.34 2.14
CA ARG A 23 -13.87 5.92 0.80
C ARG A 23 -13.26 7.31 0.67
N ILE A 24 -13.22 8.07 1.77
CA ILE A 24 -12.69 9.44 1.81
C ILE A 24 -11.21 9.44 2.18
N ALA A 25 -10.74 8.44 2.93
CA ALA A 25 -9.33 8.27 3.20
C ALA A 25 -8.58 8.15 1.86
N PRO A 26 -7.54 8.97 1.62
CA PRO A 26 -6.66 8.73 0.49
C PRO A 26 -6.18 7.29 0.60
N LYS A 27 -6.25 6.51 -0.49
CA LYS A 27 -5.62 5.18 -0.53
C LYS A 27 -4.23 5.37 0.05
N GLU A 28 -3.94 4.74 1.20
CA GLU A 28 -2.61 4.80 1.79
C GLU A 28 -1.67 4.30 0.69
N LYS A 29 -0.94 5.23 0.08
CA LYS A 29 0.05 4.87 -0.91
C LYS A 29 1.11 4.13 -0.12
N LYS A 30 1.18 2.82 -0.32
CA LYS A 30 2.22 2.00 0.28
C LYS A 30 3.52 2.31 -0.49
N ILE A 31 4.14 3.42 -0.12
CA ILE A 31 5.39 3.91 -0.69
C ILE A 31 6.54 3.42 0.17
N LEU A 32 7.48 2.71 -0.44
CA LEU A 32 8.72 2.29 0.17
C LEU A 32 9.87 3.16 -0.35
N THR A 33 10.80 3.54 0.52
CA THR A 33 11.94 4.40 0.14
C THR A 33 13.25 3.93 0.74
N ALA A 34 14.32 4.01 -0.07
CA ALA A 34 15.69 3.81 0.38
C ALA A 34 16.66 4.63 -0.49
N GLY A 35 17.28 5.65 0.10
CA GLY A 35 18.12 6.59 -0.66
C GLY A 35 17.30 7.24 -1.78
N ASP A 36 17.80 7.16 -3.00
CA ASP A 36 17.15 7.73 -4.19
C ASP A 36 16.08 6.82 -4.80
N VAL A 37 15.84 5.64 -4.22
CA VAL A 37 14.84 4.67 -4.69
C VAL A 37 13.50 4.95 -4.01
N VAL A 38 12.46 5.11 -4.82
CA VAL A 38 11.06 5.27 -4.40
C VAL A 38 10.22 4.23 -5.10
N MET A 39 9.50 3.41 -4.35
CA MET A 39 8.65 2.35 -4.88
C MET A 39 7.20 2.56 -4.43
N ASP A 40 6.29 2.77 -5.36
CA ASP A 40 4.84 2.82 -5.11
C ASP A 40 4.25 1.44 -5.40
N ILE A 41 3.97 0.68 -4.33
CA ILE A 41 3.39 -0.66 -4.41
C ILE A 41 1.97 -0.63 -5.01
N GLY A 42 1.22 0.44 -4.74
CA GLY A 42 -0.15 0.58 -5.25
C GLY A 42 -0.19 0.81 -6.76
N GLN A 43 0.81 1.52 -7.30
CA GLN A 43 0.91 1.84 -8.72
C GLN A 43 1.82 0.90 -9.51
N HIS A 44 2.51 -0.04 -8.85
CA HIS A 44 3.56 -0.87 -9.47
C HIS A 44 4.62 -0.02 -10.18
N LYS A 45 5.06 1.05 -9.52
CA LYS A 45 6.06 1.98 -10.06
C LYS A 45 7.29 2.04 -9.19
N VAL A 46 8.46 2.13 -9.82
CA VAL A 46 9.73 2.38 -9.16
C VAL A 46 10.38 3.57 -9.81
N MET A 47 10.85 4.50 -8.99
CA MET A 47 11.66 5.63 -9.41
C MET A 47 13.03 5.56 -8.75
N VAL A 48 14.07 5.89 -9.50
CA VAL A 48 15.43 6.04 -8.98
C VAL A 48 15.94 7.41 -9.39
N SER A 49 16.34 8.24 -8.41
CA SER A 49 16.77 9.62 -8.66
C SER A 49 15.73 10.46 -9.43
N GLY A 50 14.44 10.14 -9.26
CA GLY A 50 13.33 10.83 -9.93
C GLY A 50 12.96 10.29 -11.32
N GLU A 51 13.69 9.33 -11.87
CA GLU A 51 13.37 8.69 -13.15
C GLU A 51 12.63 7.36 -12.93
N GLU A 52 11.54 7.14 -13.66
CA GLU A 52 10.79 5.87 -13.61
C GLU A 52 11.59 4.76 -14.30
N ILE A 53 11.79 3.65 -13.58
CA ILE A 53 12.47 2.46 -14.10
C ILE A 53 11.47 1.31 -14.27
N THR A 54 11.59 0.60 -15.40
CA THR A 54 10.80 -0.60 -15.67
C THR A 54 11.54 -1.80 -15.10
N LEU A 55 10.86 -2.54 -14.22
CA LEU A 55 11.35 -3.80 -13.68
C LEU A 55 10.47 -4.94 -14.20
N THR A 56 11.05 -6.13 -14.33
CA THR A 56 10.26 -7.36 -14.46
C THR A 56 9.49 -7.61 -13.15
N LEU A 57 8.45 -8.44 -13.21
CA LEU A 57 7.65 -8.77 -12.02
C LEU A 57 8.51 -9.29 -10.86
N LYS A 58 9.46 -10.19 -11.14
CA LYS A 58 10.34 -10.78 -10.12
C LYS A 58 11.28 -9.76 -9.49
N GLU A 59 11.83 -8.85 -10.29
CA GLU A 59 12.70 -7.78 -9.79
C GLU A 59 11.91 -6.78 -8.92
N PHE A 60 10.68 -6.46 -9.33
CA PHE A 60 9.79 -5.61 -8.55
C PHE A 60 9.46 -6.25 -7.19
N GLU A 61 9.04 -7.51 -7.17
CA GLU A 61 8.74 -8.24 -5.93
C GLU A 61 9.96 -8.34 -5.01
N LEU A 62 11.13 -8.66 -5.58
CA LEU A 62 12.38 -8.77 -4.84
C LEU A 62 12.76 -7.43 -4.20
N LEU A 63 12.73 -6.34 -4.97
CA LEU A 63 13.01 -5.01 -4.46
C LEU A 63 12.03 -4.62 -3.34
N GLY A 64 10.74 -4.90 -3.54
CA GLY A 64 9.71 -4.67 -2.53
C GLY A 64 10.03 -5.39 -1.22
N LYS A 65 10.35 -6.69 -1.27
CA LYS A 65 10.74 -7.46 -0.10
C LYS A 65 11.98 -6.91 0.60
N LEU A 66 12.99 -6.50 -0.15
CA LEU A 66 14.22 -5.90 0.41
C LEU A 66 13.94 -4.55 1.08
N LEU A 67 13.08 -3.72 0.48
CA LEU A 67 12.70 -2.42 1.02
C LEU A 67 11.80 -2.53 2.26
N GLU A 68 10.92 -3.54 2.33
CA GLU A 68 10.12 -3.83 3.53
C GLU A 68 10.99 -4.31 4.70
N ASN A 69 12.06 -5.04 4.42
CA ASN A 69 12.98 -5.61 5.41
C ASN A 69 14.29 -4.83 5.49
N ARG A 70 14.21 -3.51 5.38
CA ARG A 70 15.39 -2.64 5.29
C ARG A 70 16.29 -2.82 6.52
N ASN A 71 17.60 -2.94 6.27
CA ASN A 71 18.64 -3.23 7.27
C ASN A 71 18.58 -4.62 7.91
N ILE A 72 17.80 -5.55 7.36
CA ILE A 72 17.77 -6.96 7.77
C ILE A 72 18.45 -7.79 6.68
N VAL A 73 19.39 -8.65 7.07
CA VAL A 73 19.98 -9.62 6.14
C VAL A 73 18.97 -10.74 5.91
N LEU A 74 18.51 -10.89 4.66
CA LEU A 74 17.62 -11.98 4.25
C LEU A 74 18.43 -13.11 3.61
N THR A 75 18.17 -14.36 4.02
CA THR A 75 18.68 -15.55 3.34
C THR A 75 17.91 -15.80 2.05
N ARG A 76 18.45 -16.66 1.18
CA ARG A 76 17.79 -16.99 -0.10
C ARG A 76 16.41 -17.63 0.08
N ASP A 77 16.20 -18.35 1.19
CA ASP A 77 14.92 -18.97 1.51
C ASP A 77 13.87 -17.97 2.03
N GLN A 78 14.29 -16.75 2.39
CA GLN A 78 13.42 -15.66 2.87
C GLN A 78 12.98 -14.71 1.73
N LEU A 79 13.61 -14.81 0.55
CA LEU A 79 13.31 -14.03 -0.65
C LEU A 79 12.26 -14.71 -1.52
#